data_AF-A0A535EJR2-F1
#
_entry.id   AF-A0A535EJR2-F1
#
_cell.length_a   1.000
_cell.length_b   1.000
_cell.length_c   1.000
_cell.angle_alpha   90.00
_cell.angle_beta   90.00
_cell.angle_gamma   90.00
#
_symmetry.space_group_name_H-M   'P 1'
#
loop_
_entity.id
_entity.type
_entity.pdbx_description
1 polymer ?
#
loop_
_entity_poly.entity_id
_entity_poly.type
_entity_poly.pdbx_seq_one_letter_code
_entity_poly.pdbx_strand_id
1 'polypeptide(L)'
;MSIDPEARAYLEATALLGLPPIWEQSPEEARRVVNMRYPGLAGPPEEVARVEELLVPGPAGPIPIRVYTPISAGSGPLPALA
;
A
#
# COMPACT_ATOMS: atom_id res chain seq x y z
N MET A 1 -14.41 12.92 22.87
CA MET A 1 -14.45 12.54 21.44
C MET A 1 -14.43 11.03 21.36
N SER A 2 -15.43 10.40 20.73
CA SER A 2 -15.50 8.96 20.57
C SER A 2 -14.72 8.53 19.32
N ILE A 3 -14.03 7.39 19.41
CA ILE A 3 -13.47 6.72 18.23
C ILE A 3 -14.61 6.28 17.28
N ASP A 4 -14.36 6.38 15.98
CA ASP A 4 -15.24 5.84 14.93
C ASP A 4 -15.51 4.33 15.15
N PRO A 5 -16.75 3.83 14.97
CA PRO A 5 -17.08 2.42 15.19
C PRO A 5 -16.25 1.44 14.33
N GLU A 6 -15.96 1.77 13.08
CA GLU A 6 -15.17 0.90 12.19
C GLU A 6 -13.71 0.85 12.62
N ALA A 7 -13.16 2.01 13.01
CA ALA A 7 -11.82 2.09 13.57
C ALA A 7 -11.71 1.29 14.89
N ARG A 8 -12.75 1.31 15.73
CA ARG A 8 -12.80 0.49 16.96
C ARG A 8 -12.77 -1.01 16.64
N ALA A 9 -13.62 -1.45 15.71
CA ALA A 9 -13.69 -2.85 15.31
C ALA A 9 -12.34 -3.34 14.75
N TYR A 10 -11.67 -2.51 13.94
CA TYR A 10 -10.34 -2.82 13.43
C TYR A 10 -9.29 -2.96 14.55
N LEU A 11 -9.29 -2.05 15.53
CA LEU A 11 -8.34 -2.11 16.66
C LEU A 11 -8.58 -3.34 17.54
N GLU A 12 -9.83 -3.67 17.83
CA GLU A 12 -10.21 -4.87 18.58
C GLU A 12 -9.77 -6.15 17.85
N ALA A 13 -10.06 -6.24 16.54
CA ALA A 13 -9.62 -7.37 15.71
C ALA A 13 -8.08 -7.48 15.66
N THR A 14 -7.37 -6.35 15.64
CA THR A 14 -5.90 -6.32 15.64
C THR A 14 -5.34 -6.79 16.99
N ALA A 15 -5.94 -6.38 18.11
CA ALA A 15 -5.53 -6.78 19.44
C ALA A 15 -5.66 -8.31 19.66
N LEU A 16 -6.70 -8.92 19.08
CA LEU A 16 -6.91 -10.38 19.14
C LEU A 16 -5.82 -11.19 18.42
N LEU A 17 -5.05 -10.58 17.52
CA LEU A 17 -3.94 -11.27 16.84
C LEU A 17 -2.75 -11.55 17.77
N GLY A 18 -2.66 -10.88 18.93
CA GLY A 18 -1.59 -11.12 19.91
C GLY A 18 -0.18 -10.91 19.37
N LEU A 19 -0.02 -10.07 18.35
CA LEU A 19 1.28 -9.80 17.74
C LEU A 19 2.16 -8.98 18.69
N PRO A 20 3.47 -9.27 18.76
CA PRO A 20 4.39 -8.42 19.51
C PRO A 20 4.43 -7.00 18.90
N PRO A 21 4.77 -5.99 19.70
CA PRO A 21 4.99 -4.64 19.18
C PRO A 21 5.96 -4.63 18.00
N ILE A 22 5.76 -3.73 17.03
CA ILE A 22 6.53 -3.73 15.78
C ILE A 22 8.05 -3.54 16.01
N TRP A 23 8.44 -2.81 17.06
CA TRP A 23 9.84 -2.61 17.43
C TRP A 23 10.50 -3.83 18.10
N GLU A 24 9.72 -4.84 18.46
CA GLU A 24 10.19 -6.14 18.98
C GLU A 24 10.24 -7.22 17.87
N GLN A 25 9.77 -6.89 16.66
CA GLN A 25 9.81 -7.80 15.51
C GLN A 25 11.12 -7.62 14.72
N SER A 26 11.57 -8.66 14.02
CA SER A 26 12.58 -8.50 12.98
C SER A 26 12.01 -7.65 11.82
N PRO A 27 12.85 -6.94 11.05
CA PRO A 27 12.39 -6.23 9.85
C PRO A 27 11.64 -7.12 8.86
N GLU A 28 12.07 -8.38 8.73
CA GLU A 28 11.47 -9.38 7.84
C GLU A 28 10.08 -9.82 8.33
N GLU A 29 9.92 -10.08 9.64
CA GLU A 29 8.60 -10.35 10.24
C GLU A 29 7.66 -9.16 10.05
N ALA A 30 8.11 -7.95 10.40
CA ALA A 30 7.28 -6.76 10.34
C ALA A 30 6.74 -6.51 8.92
N ARG A 31 7.61 -6.60 7.90
CA ARG A 31 7.21 -6.48 6.49
C ARG A 31 6.19 -7.55 6.09
N ARG A 32 6.40 -8.80 6.52
CA ARG A 32 5.50 -9.93 6.21
C ARG A 32 4.12 -9.72 6.81
N VAL A 33 4.05 -9.36 8.10
CA VAL A 33 2.80 -9.10 8.82
C VAL A 33 2.01 -7.98 8.15
N VAL A 34 2.67 -6.86 7.81
CA VAL A 34 2.02 -5.73 7.13
C VAL A 34 1.49 -6.15 5.76
N ASN A 35 2.30 -6.81 4.94
CA ASN A 35 1.92 -7.23 3.59
C ASN A 35 0.76 -8.23 3.57
N MET A 36 0.67 -9.12 4.56
CA MET A 36 -0.45 -10.07 4.66
C MET A 36 -1.76 -9.38 5.05
N ARG A 37 -1.71 -8.33 5.88
CA ARG A 37 -2.93 -7.67 6.40
C ARG A 37 -3.46 -6.58 5.49
N TYR A 38 -2.57 -5.89 4.77
CA TYR A 38 -2.91 -4.73 3.95
C TYR A 38 -4.04 -4.97 2.92
N PRO A 39 -4.10 -6.09 2.19
CA PRO A 39 -5.17 -6.33 1.21
C PRO A 39 -6.57 -6.35 1.83
N GLY A 40 -6.71 -6.82 3.07
CA GLY A 40 -8.00 -6.82 3.78
C GLY A 40 -8.45 -5.43 4.23
N LEU A 41 -7.55 -4.44 4.23
CA LEU A 41 -7.84 -3.06 4.62
C LEU A 41 -8.00 -2.12 3.42
N ALA A 42 -7.22 -2.35 2.37
CA ALA A 42 -7.21 -1.47 1.19
C ALA A 42 -8.44 -1.62 0.30
N GLY A 43 -9.19 -2.73 0.45
CA GLY A 43 -10.27 -3.08 -0.46
C GLY A 43 -9.75 -3.59 -1.82
N PRO A 44 -10.66 -3.88 -2.77
CA PRO A 44 -10.26 -4.26 -4.11
C PRO A 44 -9.58 -3.07 -4.81
N PRO A 45 -8.49 -3.30 -5.58
CA PRO A 45 -7.86 -2.24 -6.35
C PRO A 45 -8.83 -1.69 -7.41
N GLU A 46 -8.76 -0.39 -7.65
CA GLU A 46 -9.49 0.24 -8.75
C GLU A 46 -8.94 -0.21 -10.11
N GLU A 47 -9.83 -0.31 -11.10
CA GLU A 47 -9.43 -0.66 -12.47
C GLU A 47 -8.72 0.52 -13.13
N VAL A 48 -7.61 0.23 -13.81
CA VAL A 48 -6.81 1.19 -14.56
C VAL A 48 -6.56 0.67 -15.98
N ALA A 49 -6.38 1.56 -16.95
CA ALA A 49 -6.13 1.16 -18.33
C ALA A 49 -4.78 0.46 -18.50
N ARG A 50 -3.80 0.81 -17.67
CA ARG A 50 -2.45 0.23 -17.76
C ARG A 50 -1.70 0.32 -16.45
N VAL A 51 -0.90 -0.70 -16.19
CA VAL A 51 0.11 -0.76 -15.14
C VAL A 51 1.44 -1.13 -15.78
N GLU A 52 2.47 -0.31 -15.57
CA GLU A 52 3.81 -0.55 -16.11
C GLU A 52 4.82 -0.54 -14.97
N GLU A 53 5.67 -1.57 -14.89
CA GLU A 53 6.79 -1.61 -13.95
C GLU A 53 8.07 -1.18 -14.67
N LEU A 54 8.74 -0.17 -14.15
CA LEU A 54 9.94 0.42 -14.76
C LEU A 54 11.08 0.51 -13.75
N LEU A 55 12.30 0.61 -14.25
CA LEU A 55 13.49 0.94 -13.47
C LEU A 55 14.01 2.29 -13.92
N VAL A 56 14.17 3.23 -12.98
CA VAL A 56 14.76 4.56 -13.27
C VAL A 56 16.14 4.68 -12.63
N PRO A 57 17.13 5.32 -13.28
CA PRO A 57 18.44 5.52 -12.66
C PRO A 57 18.36 6.35 -11.38
N GLY A 58 19.00 5.87 -10.30
CA GLY A 58 19.12 6.56 -9.03
C GLY A 58 20.57 6.59 -8.52
N PRO A 59 20.87 7.41 -7.50
CA PRO A 59 22.24 7.62 -7.02
C PRO A 59 22.88 6.39 -6.38
N ALA A 60 22.07 5.43 -5.93
CA ALA A 60 22.52 4.15 -5.35
C ALA A 60 22.20 2.94 -6.24
N GLY A 61 21.87 3.17 -7.52
CA GLY A 61 21.42 2.16 -8.48
C GLY A 61 20.00 2.39 -8.98
N PRO A 62 19.49 1.48 -9.84
CA PRO A 62 18.13 1.60 -10.39
C PRO A 62 17.05 1.52 -9.32
N ILE A 63 16.06 2.41 -9.38
CA ILE A 63 14.91 2.47 -8.48
C ILE A 63 13.69 1.88 -9.20
N PRO A 64 13.02 0.87 -8.63
CA PRO A 64 11.78 0.36 -9.18
C PRO A 64 10.65 1.36 -8.98
N ILE A 65 9.94 1.68 -10.06
CA ILE A 65 8.71 2.48 -10.04
C ILE A 65 7.59 1.70 -10.73
N ARG A 66 6.36 2.08 -10.41
CA ARG A 66 5.18 1.57 -11.11
C ARG A 66 4.33 2.74 -11.58
N VAL A 67 4.03 2.76 -12.88
CA VAL A 67 3.20 3.79 -13.51
C VAL A 67 1.80 3.23 -13.71
N TYR A 68 0.82 3.97 -13.20
CA TYR A 68 -0.60 3.67 -13.37
C TYR A 68 -1.21 4.70 -14.33
N THR A 69 -1.82 4.23 -15.42
CA THR A 69 -2.53 5.10 -16.37
C THR A 69 -4.04 4.93 -16.20
N PRO A 70 -4.80 6.00 -15.90
CA PRO A 70 -6.23 5.90 -15.63
C PRO A 70 -7.02 5.53 -16.89
N ILE A 71 -8.21 4.95 -16.71
CA ILE A 71 -9.11 4.59 -17.83
C ILE A 71 -9.56 5.83 -18.63
N SER A 72 -9.68 6.98 -17.96
CA SER A 72 -10.06 8.25 -18.57
C SER A 72 -8.94 8.91 -19.40
N ALA A 73 -7.78 8.26 -19.54
CA ALA A 73 -6.68 8.80 -20.33
C ALA A 73 -7.06 8.95 -21.81
N GLY A 74 -6.98 10.18 -22.32
CA GLY A 74 -7.03 10.46 -23.75
C GLY A 74 -5.71 10.17 -24.45
N SER A 75 -5.57 10.62 -25.70
CA SER A 75 -4.35 10.45 -26.51
C SER A 75 -3.22 11.44 -26.18
N GLY A 76 -3.48 12.44 -25.33
CA GLY A 76 -2.52 13.47 -24.93
C GLY A 76 -1.78 13.15 -23.63
N PRO A 77 -0.70 13.89 -23.31
CA PRO A 77 -0.01 13.75 -22.03
C PRO A 77 -0.93 14.13 -20.87
N LEU A 78 -0.76 13.41 -19.75
CA LEU A 78 -1.44 13.68 -18.49
C LEU A 78 -0.43 14.22 -17.46
N PRO A 79 -0.88 15.06 -16.51
CA PRO A 79 -0.04 15.40 -15.36
C PRO A 79 0.24 14.16 -14.51
N ALA A 80 1.43 14.11 -13.92
CA ALA A 80 1.75 13.13 -12.88
C ALA A 80 1.35 13.66 -11.50
N LEU A 81 1.04 12.75 -10.56
CA LEU A 81 0.87 13.10 -9.15
C LEU A 81 2.23 13.56 -8.58
N ALA A 82 2.22 14.69 -7.87
CA ALA A 82 3.39 15.28 -7.23
C ALA A 82 3.52 14.85 -5.76
#